data_AF-A0A962QXQ5-F1
#
_entry.id   AF-A0A962QXQ5-F1
#
_cell.length_a   1.000
_cell.length_b   1.000
_cell.length_c   1.000
_cell.angle_alpha   90.00
_cell.angle_beta   90.00
_cell.angle_gamma   90.00
#
_symmetry.space_group_name_H-M   'P 1'
#
loop_
_entity.id
_entity.type
_entity.pdbx_description
1 polymer ?
#
loop_
_entity_poly.entity_id
_entity_poly.type
_entity_poly.pdbx_seq_one_letter_code
_entity_poly.pdbx_strand_id
1 'polypeptide(L)'
;MLNKVFRTCPDTGLKFHGPAENLIKANAVAAVVFLLVGGIFGLLVGLTRWQAVHLLGAEDFYMVLTAHGINVLIFWMIFFEIAVLYFCSAVLLGCRIATPKWAWAGFVLMVVGAIMNNVVVLQGNASVMMTSYAPMEAPPLFYLGLILFAVGALIGCFVFFGTLVIAKNDRTYEGSLPLVTFGAMTAAIIAVFTIVSGAIILIPTFLWSVGIVGEIDALAYRLIWWAFGHSSQQINVAAHVSVWYAIAAILFGARPLSEKVS
;
A
#
# COMPACT_ATOMS: atom_id res chain seq x y z
N MET A 1 -23.35 0.09 -28.76
CA MET A 1 -22.25 0.82 -28.09
C MET A 1 -21.24 -0.15 -27.47
N LEU A 2 -20.65 -1.07 -28.24
CA LEU A 2 -19.94 -2.26 -27.72
C LEU A 2 -18.39 -2.21 -27.85
N ASN A 3 -17.78 -1.04 -28.05
CA ASN A 3 -16.35 -0.93 -28.43
C ASN A 3 -15.46 -0.09 -27.49
N LYS A 4 -15.61 -0.18 -26.15
CA LYS A 4 -14.74 0.55 -25.20
C LYS A 4 -14.26 -0.30 -24.00
N VAL A 5 -13.92 -1.57 -24.20
CA VAL A 5 -13.37 -2.38 -23.09
C VAL A 5 -11.85 -2.22 -22.97
N PHE A 6 -11.15 -2.06 -24.11
CA PHE A 6 -9.71 -1.81 -24.16
C PHE A 6 -9.37 -0.60 -25.02
N ARG A 7 -8.32 0.12 -24.64
CA ARG A 7 -7.64 1.12 -25.50
C ARG A 7 -6.16 0.78 -25.61
N THR A 8 -5.54 1.17 -26.72
CA THR A 8 -4.08 1.11 -26.88
C THR A 8 -3.49 2.49 -26.62
N CYS A 9 -2.43 2.57 -25.82
CA CYS A 9 -1.69 3.80 -25.61
C CYS A 9 -0.92 4.15 -26.89
N PRO A 10 -1.09 5.35 -27.48
CA PRO A 10 -0.39 5.71 -28.71
C PRO A 10 1.13 5.80 -28.52
N ASP A 11 1.59 6.17 -27.33
CA ASP A 11 3.01 6.39 -27.05
C ASP A 11 3.76 5.10 -26.71
N THR A 12 3.13 4.22 -25.92
CA THR A 12 3.78 3.00 -25.39
C THR A 12 3.33 1.72 -26.09
N GLY A 13 2.25 1.76 -26.87
CA GLY A 13 1.65 0.56 -27.47
C GLY A 13 0.96 -0.38 -26.47
N LEU A 14 0.98 -0.06 -25.16
CA LEU A 14 0.37 -0.89 -24.12
C LEU A 14 -1.15 -0.89 -24.20
N LYS A 15 -1.77 -2.05 -23.93
CA LYS A 15 -3.22 -2.23 -23.91
C LYS A 15 -3.77 -1.99 -22.50
N PHE A 16 -4.74 -1.09 -22.39
CA PHE A 16 -5.39 -0.74 -21.13
C PHE A 16 -6.83 -1.24 -21.12
N HIS A 17 -7.14 -2.13 -20.18
CA HIS A 17 -8.51 -2.47 -19.83
C HIS A 17 -9.14 -1.30 -19.07
N GLY A 18 -10.26 -0.74 -19.54
CA GLY A 18 -10.88 0.47 -18.96
C GLY A 18 -11.10 0.41 -17.43
N PRO A 19 -11.70 -0.67 -16.90
CA PRO A 19 -11.83 -0.85 -15.46
C PRO A 19 -10.49 -0.90 -14.71
N ALA A 20 -9.47 -1.54 -15.28
CA ALA A 20 -8.14 -1.60 -14.67
C ALA A 20 -7.50 -0.21 -14.63
N GLU A 21 -7.58 0.52 -15.74
CA GLU A 21 -7.06 1.89 -15.85
C GLU A 21 -7.66 2.83 -14.80
N ASN A 22 -8.98 2.76 -14.59
CA ASN A 22 -9.64 3.59 -13.59
C ASN A 22 -9.19 3.26 -12.17
N LEU A 23 -9.02 1.97 -11.85
CA LEU A 23 -8.53 1.52 -10.55
C LEU A 23 -7.06 1.89 -10.32
N ILE A 24 -6.22 1.78 -11.34
CA ILE A 24 -4.82 2.22 -11.31
C ILE A 24 -4.77 3.72 -11.01
N LYS A 25 -5.54 4.53 -11.74
CA LYS A 25 -5.62 5.99 -11.52
C LYS A 25 -6.13 6.32 -10.12
N ALA A 26 -7.20 5.67 -9.66
CA ALA A 26 -7.78 5.92 -8.35
C ALA A 26 -6.75 5.66 -7.22
N ASN A 27 -6.07 4.52 -7.27
CA ASN A 27 -5.01 4.19 -6.30
C ASN A 27 -3.80 5.12 -6.42
N ALA A 28 -3.33 5.43 -7.64
CA ALA A 28 -2.20 6.34 -7.84
C ALA A 28 -2.50 7.77 -7.36
N VAL A 29 -3.71 8.28 -7.62
CA VAL A 29 -4.14 9.59 -7.14
C VAL A 29 -4.25 9.60 -5.61
N ALA A 30 -4.88 8.58 -5.02
CA ALA A 30 -4.97 8.44 -3.57
C ALA A 30 -3.57 8.41 -2.94
N ALA A 31 -2.63 7.66 -3.52
CA ALA A 31 -1.24 7.64 -3.09
C ALA A 31 -0.67 9.06 -3.05
N VAL A 32 -0.70 9.79 -4.16
CA VAL A 32 -0.14 11.15 -4.25
C VAL A 32 -0.80 12.10 -3.24
N VAL A 33 -2.11 12.00 -3.01
CA VAL A 33 -2.82 12.79 -1.99
C VAL A 33 -2.28 12.47 -0.59
N PHE A 34 -2.13 11.19 -0.23
CA PHE A 34 -1.59 10.80 1.07
C PHE A 34 -0.11 11.15 1.23
N LEU A 35 0.67 11.14 0.14
CA LEU A 35 2.04 11.63 0.13
C LEU A 35 2.10 13.14 0.39
N LEU A 36 1.20 13.92 -0.23
CA LEU A 36 1.11 15.35 0.00
C LEU A 36 0.75 15.66 1.46
N VAL A 37 -0.29 15.00 1.99
CA VAL A 37 -0.73 15.17 3.38
C VAL A 37 0.39 14.77 4.35
N GLY A 38 0.97 13.58 4.17
CA GLY A 38 2.09 13.12 4.97
C GLY A 38 3.33 14.01 4.83
N GLY A 39 3.60 14.54 3.64
CA GLY A 39 4.68 15.48 3.37
C GLY A 39 4.52 16.81 4.08
N ILE A 40 3.31 17.37 4.13
CA ILE A 40 3.00 18.58 4.92
C ILE A 40 3.30 18.34 6.40
N PHE A 41 2.84 17.23 6.97
CA PHE A 41 3.18 16.87 8.35
C PHE A 41 4.68 16.66 8.56
N GLY A 42 5.37 16.05 7.59
CA GLY A 42 6.83 15.87 7.62
C GLY A 42 7.58 17.20 7.60
N LEU A 43 7.12 18.17 6.81
CA LEU A 43 7.67 19.53 6.81
C LEU A 43 7.48 20.21 8.17
N LEU A 44 6.31 20.09 8.80
CA LEU A 44 6.06 20.64 10.14
C LEU A 44 6.96 20.01 11.20
N VAL A 45 7.16 18.68 11.15
CA VAL A 45 8.12 17.97 12.01
C VAL A 45 9.53 18.48 11.77
N GLY A 46 9.98 18.51 10.51
CA GLY A 46 11.33 18.93 10.14
C GLY A 46 11.63 20.37 10.54
N LEU A 47 10.68 21.28 10.29
CA LEU A 47 10.79 22.68 10.69
C LEU A 47 10.83 22.81 12.20
N THR A 48 10.02 22.08 12.97
CA THR A 48 10.03 22.14 14.44
C THR A 48 11.31 21.56 15.06
N ARG A 49 11.99 20.65 14.36
CA ARG A 49 13.28 20.09 14.78
C ARG A 49 14.45 20.99 14.44
N TRP A 50 14.25 22.05 13.64
CA TRP A 50 15.29 23.01 13.32
C TRP A 50 15.46 24.01 14.47
N GLN A 51 16.69 24.23 14.94
CA GLN A 51 16.98 25.16 16.04
C GLN A 51 16.46 26.59 15.86
N ALA A 52 16.20 27.05 14.62
CA ALA A 52 15.70 28.40 14.37
C ALA A 52 14.16 28.49 14.33
N VAL A 53 13.46 27.37 14.12
CA VAL A 53 12.02 27.34 13.84
C VAL A 53 11.36 26.30 14.75
N HIS A 54 10.32 26.68 15.48
CA HIS A 54 9.62 25.77 16.40
C HIS A 54 8.11 25.97 16.29
N LEU A 55 7.54 25.47 15.18
CA LEU A 55 6.14 25.73 14.82
C LEU A 55 5.12 24.95 15.66
N LEU A 56 5.51 23.79 16.18
CA LEU A 56 4.62 22.91 16.95
C LEU A 56 5.00 22.90 18.44
N GLY A 57 3.98 22.90 19.30
CA GLY A 57 4.14 22.54 20.72
C GLY A 57 4.40 21.04 20.90
N ALA A 58 4.71 20.62 22.13
CA ALA A 58 5.05 19.23 22.42
C ALA A 58 3.90 18.24 22.08
N GLU A 59 2.66 18.58 22.43
CA GLU A 59 1.48 17.75 22.15
C GLU A 59 1.25 17.61 20.63
N ASP A 60 1.25 18.74 19.92
CA ASP A 60 1.08 18.77 18.47
C ASP A 60 2.21 18.05 17.73
N PHE A 61 3.45 18.09 18.25
CA PHE A 61 4.58 17.43 17.63
C PHE A 61 4.36 15.92 17.51
N TYR A 62 3.92 15.23 18.57
CA TYR A 62 3.70 13.79 18.53
C TYR A 62 2.46 13.40 17.73
N MET A 63 1.42 14.23 17.76
CA MET A 63 0.24 14.06 16.90
C MET A 63 0.65 14.14 15.42
N VAL A 64 1.34 15.21 15.03
CA VAL A 64 1.78 15.44 13.64
C VAL A 64 2.81 14.39 13.22
N LEU A 65 3.72 13.96 14.10
CA LEU A 65 4.67 12.89 13.81
C LEU A 65 3.98 11.54 13.58
N THR A 66 2.93 11.25 14.35
CA THR A 66 2.10 10.06 14.16
C THR A 66 1.39 10.11 12.80
N ALA A 67 0.75 11.25 12.49
CA ALA A 67 0.11 11.46 11.20
C ALA A 67 1.11 11.35 10.03
N HIS A 68 2.28 11.98 10.14
CA HIS A 68 3.34 11.90 9.12
C HIS A 68 3.71 10.44 8.84
N GLY A 69 4.12 9.71 9.88
CA GLY A 69 4.63 8.34 9.74
C GLY A 69 3.61 7.39 9.12
N ILE A 70 2.35 7.44 9.56
CA ILE A 70 1.29 6.58 9.02
C ILE A 70 0.98 6.93 7.56
N ASN A 71 0.87 8.22 7.23
CA ASN A 71 0.55 8.63 5.86
C ASN A 71 1.67 8.26 4.86
N VAL A 72 2.95 8.42 5.23
CA VAL A 72 4.06 8.18 4.30
C VAL A 72 4.62 6.76 4.32
N LEU A 73 4.47 5.99 5.40
CA LEU A 73 5.00 4.62 5.48
C LEU A 73 3.93 3.54 5.32
N ILE A 74 2.65 3.90 5.39
CA ILE A 74 1.52 2.97 5.24
C ILE A 74 0.64 3.39 4.06
N PHE A 75 -0.04 4.53 4.16
CA PHE A 75 -1.12 4.85 3.21
C PHE A 75 -0.60 5.16 1.80
N TRP A 76 0.32 6.11 1.64
CA TRP A 76 0.87 6.46 0.33
C TRP A 76 1.51 5.24 -0.35
N MET A 77 2.38 4.51 0.36
CA MET A 77 3.11 3.38 -0.19
C MET A 77 2.16 2.29 -0.67
N ILE A 78 1.20 1.88 0.17
CA ILE A 78 0.33 0.75 -0.19
C ILE A 78 -0.66 1.14 -1.29
N PHE A 79 -1.20 2.36 -1.31
CA PHE A 79 -2.00 2.83 -2.46
C PHE A 79 -1.17 2.79 -3.76
N PHE A 80 0.08 3.24 -3.71
CA PHE A 80 0.97 3.18 -4.87
C PHE A 80 1.24 1.73 -5.30
N GLU A 81 1.52 0.84 -4.35
CA GLU A 81 1.78 -0.57 -4.61
C GLU A 81 0.57 -1.27 -5.26
N ILE A 82 -0.66 -1.04 -4.78
CA ILE A 82 -1.86 -1.61 -5.41
C ILE A 82 -2.02 -1.10 -6.85
N ALA A 83 -1.71 0.18 -7.13
CA ALA A 83 -1.70 0.70 -8.49
C ALA A 83 -0.66 -0.02 -9.37
N VAL A 84 0.54 -0.25 -8.84
CA VAL A 84 1.61 -1.00 -9.52
C VAL A 84 1.19 -2.45 -9.79
N LEU A 85 0.60 -3.15 -8.81
CA LEU A 85 0.12 -4.51 -8.98
C LEU A 85 -0.91 -4.59 -10.13
N TYR A 86 -1.91 -3.71 -10.15
CA TYR A 86 -2.91 -3.70 -11.22
C TYR A 86 -2.31 -3.36 -12.58
N PHE A 87 -1.34 -2.44 -12.64
CA PHE A 87 -0.62 -2.14 -13.86
C PHE A 87 0.18 -3.35 -14.37
N CYS A 88 0.97 -3.98 -13.49
CA CYS A 88 1.84 -5.09 -13.84
C CYS A 88 1.08 -6.36 -14.23
N SER A 89 -0.12 -6.58 -13.69
CA SER A 89 -0.94 -7.76 -14.01
C SER A 89 -1.87 -7.56 -15.20
N ALA A 90 -2.50 -6.39 -15.35
CA ALA A 90 -3.46 -6.16 -16.43
C ALA A 90 -2.81 -5.50 -17.67
N VAL A 91 -2.01 -4.46 -17.48
CA VAL A 91 -1.48 -3.65 -18.59
C VAL A 91 -0.28 -4.33 -19.23
N LEU A 92 0.71 -4.76 -18.44
CA LEU A 92 1.90 -5.41 -18.98
C LEU A 92 1.63 -6.78 -19.61
N LEU A 93 0.64 -7.51 -19.08
CA LEU A 93 0.21 -8.78 -19.68
C LEU A 93 -0.90 -8.59 -20.71
N GLY A 94 -1.35 -7.36 -20.96
CA GLY A 94 -2.37 -7.05 -21.97
C GLY A 94 -3.70 -7.76 -21.78
N CYS A 95 -4.12 -8.04 -20.54
CA CYS A 95 -5.34 -8.76 -20.20
C CYS A 95 -6.33 -7.90 -19.40
N ARG A 96 -7.52 -8.46 -19.12
CA ARG A 96 -8.53 -7.80 -18.28
C ARG A 96 -8.22 -8.05 -16.80
N ILE A 97 -8.46 -7.03 -15.96
CA ILE A 97 -8.37 -7.19 -14.51
C ILE A 97 -9.43 -8.17 -13.99
N ALA A 98 -9.07 -8.98 -13.01
CA ALA A 98 -10.00 -9.83 -12.29
C ALA A 98 -10.97 -9.00 -11.44
N THR A 99 -12.21 -9.48 -11.35
CA THR A 99 -13.21 -9.02 -10.36
C THR A 99 -13.21 -7.50 -10.05
N PRO A 100 -13.41 -6.60 -11.05
CA PRO A 100 -13.28 -5.15 -10.84
C PRO A 100 -14.14 -4.58 -9.69
N LYS A 101 -15.29 -5.20 -9.40
CA LYS A 101 -16.15 -4.81 -8.27
C LYS A 101 -15.47 -5.03 -6.91
N TRP A 102 -14.74 -6.14 -6.76
CA TRP A 102 -13.97 -6.42 -5.55
C TRP A 102 -12.76 -5.49 -5.43
N ALA A 103 -12.11 -5.16 -6.56
CA ALA A 103 -11.04 -4.16 -6.56
C ALA A 103 -11.52 -2.78 -6.09
N TRP A 104 -12.71 -2.35 -6.52
CA TRP A 104 -13.34 -1.12 -6.01
C TRP A 104 -13.74 -1.22 -4.54
N ALA A 105 -14.27 -2.37 -4.09
CA ALA A 105 -14.56 -2.58 -2.67
C ALA A 105 -13.28 -2.49 -1.81
N GLY A 106 -12.17 -3.09 -2.27
CA GLY A 106 -10.87 -2.98 -1.63
C GLY A 106 -10.37 -1.54 -1.56
N PHE A 107 -10.46 -0.80 -2.67
CA PHE A 107 -10.11 0.62 -2.72
C PHE A 107 -10.94 1.47 -1.73
N VAL A 108 -12.26 1.25 -1.67
CA VAL A 108 -13.14 1.97 -0.73
C VAL A 108 -12.77 1.65 0.72
N LEU A 109 -12.48 0.39 1.05
CA LEU A 109 -12.03 0.00 2.39
C LEU A 109 -10.71 0.70 2.76
N MET A 110 -9.76 0.80 1.83
CA MET A 110 -8.52 1.55 2.03
C MET A 110 -8.79 3.02 2.28
N VAL A 111 -9.62 3.68 1.47
CA VAL A 111 -9.94 5.11 1.65
C VAL A 111 -10.63 5.35 2.99
N VAL A 112 -11.64 4.54 3.34
CA VAL A 112 -12.36 4.66 4.61
C VAL A 112 -11.43 4.43 5.80
N GLY A 113 -10.59 3.39 5.74
CA GLY A 113 -9.63 3.09 6.80
C GLY A 113 -8.61 4.20 7.00
N ALA A 114 -8.06 4.74 5.92
CA ALA A 114 -7.07 5.82 5.97
C ALA A 114 -7.67 7.14 6.48
N ILE A 115 -8.89 7.49 6.06
CA ILE A 115 -9.60 8.68 6.56
C ILE A 115 -9.95 8.51 8.03
N MET A 116 -10.53 7.36 8.42
CA MET A 116 -10.87 7.06 9.81
C MET A 116 -9.65 7.20 10.73
N ASN A 117 -8.52 6.61 10.33
CA ASN A 117 -7.29 6.69 11.12
C ASN A 117 -6.78 8.13 11.23
N ASN A 118 -6.72 8.88 10.12
CA ASN A 118 -6.31 10.29 10.15
C ASN A 118 -7.21 11.15 11.04
N VAL A 119 -8.53 10.98 10.98
CA VAL A 119 -9.48 11.71 11.84
C VAL A 119 -9.18 11.44 13.32
N VAL A 120 -8.97 10.17 13.70
CA VAL A 120 -8.69 9.79 15.10
C VAL A 120 -7.33 10.34 15.56
N VAL A 121 -6.30 10.33 14.70
CA VAL A 121 -5.00 10.93 15.01
C VAL A 121 -5.13 12.44 15.21
N LEU A 122 -5.82 13.14 14.32
CA LEU A 122 -5.98 14.60 14.37
C LEU A 122 -6.90 15.10 15.48
N GLN A 123 -7.62 14.21 16.16
CA GLN A 123 -8.32 14.53 17.41
C GLN A 123 -7.37 14.62 18.62
N GLY A 124 -6.08 14.31 18.47
CA GLY A 124 -5.05 14.40 19.50
C GLY A 124 -4.94 13.19 20.43
N ASN A 125 -5.97 12.34 20.47
CA ASN A 125 -6.06 11.20 21.39
C ASN A 125 -5.27 9.95 20.95
N ALA A 126 -4.64 9.97 19.77
CA ALA A 126 -3.90 8.84 19.21
C ALA A 126 -2.46 9.18 18.82
N SER A 127 -1.77 9.94 19.67
CA SER A 127 -0.36 10.34 19.50
C SER A 127 0.62 9.21 19.83
N VAL A 128 0.46 8.05 19.18
CA VAL A 128 1.16 6.79 19.51
C VAL A 128 2.29 6.42 18.54
N MET A 129 2.66 7.35 17.65
CA MET A 129 3.57 7.15 16.54
C MET A 129 3.08 6.06 15.55
N MET A 130 3.77 5.88 14.43
CA MET A 130 3.38 4.86 13.44
C MET A 130 3.46 3.42 14.01
N THR A 131 4.30 3.20 15.01
CA THR A 131 4.53 1.87 15.61
C THR A 131 3.50 1.47 16.67
N SER A 132 2.76 2.44 17.26
CA SER A 132 1.69 2.20 18.25
C SER A 132 2.02 1.14 19.33
N TYR A 133 3.22 1.21 19.90
CA TYR A 133 3.70 0.16 20.81
C TYR A 133 2.84 0.06 22.08
N ALA A 134 2.41 -1.16 22.41
CA ALA A 134 1.93 -1.48 23.75
C ALA A 134 3.01 -1.16 24.82
N PRO A 135 2.63 -0.66 26.01
CA PRO A 135 1.27 -0.48 26.52
C PRO A 135 0.66 0.91 26.21
N MET A 136 1.18 1.67 25.24
CA MET A 136 0.58 2.94 24.84
C MET A 136 -0.62 2.67 23.93
N GLU A 137 -1.82 2.69 24.53
CA GLU A 137 -3.08 2.42 23.86
C GLU A 137 -3.55 3.61 23.02
N ALA A 138 -4.11 3.34 21.84
CA ALA A 138 -4.84 4.31 21.03
C ALA A 138 -6.35 3.99 21.03
N PRO A 139 -7.23 4.96 20.69
CA PRO A 139 -8.66 4.71 20.60
C PRO A 139 -9.00 3.58 19.60
N PRO A 140 -10.06 2.79 19.82
CA PRO A 140 -10.41 1.65 18.97
C PRO A 140 -10.50 1.94 17.46
N LEU A 141 -11.00 3.13 17.10
CA LEU A 141 -11.12 3.55 15.71
C LEU A 141 -9.77 3.76 15.02
N PHE A 142 -8.69 4.00 15.78
CA PHE A 142 -7.32 4.04 15.25
C PHE A 142 -6.94 2.67 14.65
N TYR A 143 -7.10 1.60 15.44
CA TYR A 143 -6.76 0.24 15.02
C TYR A 143 -7.74 -0.28 13.97
N LEU A 144 -9.04 0.01 14.12
CA LEU A 144 -10.05 -0.36 13.12
C LEU A 144 -9.74 0.27 11.75
N GLY A 145 -9.31 1.54 11.72
CA GLY A 145 -8.89 2.20 10.48
C GLY A 145 -7.74 1.48 9.79
N LEU A 146 -6.70 1.07 10.53
CA LEU A 146 -5.58 0.28 10.00
C LEU A 146 -6.02 -1.10 9.52
N ILE A 147 -6.91 -1.78 10.25
CA ILE A 147 -7.44 -3.10 9.89
C ILE A 147 -8.25 -3.01 8.60
N LEU A 148 -9.18 -2.06 8.48
CA LEU A 148 -9.96 -1.85 7.25
C LEU A 148 -9.06 -1.57 6.05
N PHE A 149 -8.03 -0.75 6.26
CA PHE A 149 -7.03 -0.47 5.23
C PHE A 149 -6.30 -1.73 4.77
N ALA A 150 -5.80 -2.54 5.72
CA ALA A 150 -5.09 -3.78 5.44
C ALA A 150 -5.99 -4.81 4.72
N VAL A 151 -7.26 -4.93 5.11
CA VAL A 151 -8.24 -5.80 4.43
C VAL A 151 -8.46 -5.34 2.98
N GLY A 152 -8.57 -4.03 2.75
CA GLY A 152 -8.70 -3.48 1.40
C GLY A 152 -7.48 -3.79 0.51
N ALA A 153 -6.27 -3.63 1.05
CA ALA A 153 -5.03 -3.98 0.37
C ALA A 153 -4.92 -5.49 0.08
N LEU A 154 -5.37 -6.34 1.01
CA LEU A 154 -5.39 -7.80 0.82
C LEU A 154 -6.33 -8.22 -0.31
N ILE A 155 -7.52 -7.60 -0.41
CA ILE A 155 -8.42 -7.78 -1.55
C ILE A 155 -7.70 -7.38 -2.84
N GLY A 156 -6.96 -6.27 -2.83
CA GLY A 156 -6.14 -5.84 -3.96
C GLY A 156 -5.11 -6.88 -4.40
N CYS A 157 -4.42 -7.52 -3.45
CA CYS A 157 -3.49 -8.61 -3.73
C CYS A 157 -4.20 -9.82 -4.37
N PHE A 158 -5.37 -10.22 -3.87
CA PHE A 158 -6.14 -11.31 -4.48
C PHE A 158 -6.67 -10.98 -5.89
N VAL A 159 -7.04 -9.73 -6.14
CA VAL A 159 -7.38 -9.25 -7.49
C VAL A 159 -6.16 -9.36 -8.41
N PHE A 160 -4.97 -9.00 -7.94
CA PHE A 160 -3.73 -9.16 -8.70
C PHE A 160 -3.49 -10.63 -9.07
N PHE A 161 -3.52 -11.55 -8.09
CA PHE A 161 -3.34 -12.98 -8.36
C PHE A 161 -4.40 -13.54 -9.32
N GLY A 162 -5.67 -13.15 -9.14
CA GLY A 162 -6.75 -13.52 -10.06
C GLY A 162 -6.51 -12.99 -11.48
N THR A 163 -5.90 -11.82 -11.62
CA THR A 163 -5.56 -11.24 -12.93
C THR A 163 -4.43 -12.01 -13.62
N LEU A 164 -3.44 -12.50 -12.87
CA LEU A 164 -2.41 -13.40 -13.40
C LEU A 164 -3.01 -14.73 -13.90
N VAL A 165 -4.00 -15.28 -13.19
CA VAL A 165 -4.73 -16.49 -13.64
C VAL A 165 -5.49 -16.22 -14.94
N ILE A 166 -6.15 -15.06 -15.06
CA ILE A 166 -6.81 -14.65 -16.31
C ILE A 166 -5.79 -14.53 -17.45
N ALA A 167 -4.66 -13.84 -17.24
CA ALA A 167 -3.63 -13.67 -18.26
C ALA A 167 -3.12 -15.03 -18.79
N LYS A 168 -2.91 -15.99 -17.87
CA LYS A 168 -2.49 -17.35 -18.23
C LYS A 168 -3.57 -18.11 -19.00
N ASN A 169 -4.83 -18.04 -18.56
CA ASN A 169 -5.95 -18.72 -19.22
C ASN A 169 -6.24 -18.15 -20.61
N ASP A 170 -6.17 -16.83 -20.74
CA ASP A 170 -6.38 -16.09 -22.00
C ASP A 170 -5.13 -16.12 -22.91
N ARG A 171 -4.03 -16.76 -22.46
CA ARG A 171 -2.75 -16.92 -23.17
C ARG A 171 -2.19 -15.59 -23.68
N THR A 172 -2.23 -14.56 -22.85
CA THR A 172 -1.77 -13.22 -23.25
C THR A 172 -0.25 -13.05 -23.19
N TYR A 173 0.45 -14.01 -22.61
CA TYR A 173 1.90 -14.13 -22.63
C TYR A 173 2.30 -15.61 -22.72
N GLU A 174 3.53 -15.88 -23.15
CA GLU A 174 4.12 -17.22 -23.23
C GLU A 174 5.32 -17.33 -22.31
N GLY A 175 5.58 -18.53 -21.78
CA GLY A 175 6.71 -18.78 -20.88
C GLY A 175 6.53 -18.23 -19.47
N SER A 176 7.62 -17.73 -18.88
CA SER A 176 7.64 -17.12 -17.54
C SER A 176 7.02 -15.72 -17.54
N LEU A 177 6.66 -15.22 -16.35
CA LEU A 177 6.22 -13.84 -16.21
C LEU A 177 7.32 -12.85 -16.65
N PRO A 178 6.97 -11.74 -17.32
CA PRO A 178 7.91 -10.64 -17.57
C PRO A 178 8.51 -10.15 -16.25
N LEU A 179 9.79 -9.74 -16.28
CA LEU A 179 10.57 -9.36 -15.08
C LEU A 179 9.81 -8.41 -14.15
N VAL A 180 9.19 -7.35 -14.70
CA VAL A 180 8.45 -6.35 -13.92
C VAL A 180 7.20 -6.96 -13.26
N THR A 181 6.49 -7.85 -13.96
CA THR A 181 5.33 -8.57 -13.40
C THR A 181 5.77 -9.62 -12.39
N PHE A 182 6.93 -10.26 -12.59
CA PHE A 182 7.52 -11.17 -11.62
C PHE A 182 7.90 -10.44 -10.32
N GLY A 183 8.55 -9.28 -10.40
CA GLY A 183 8.86 -8.49 -9.22
C GLY A 183 7.61 -7.96 -8.50
N ALA A 184 6.55 -7.61 -9.24
CA ALA A 184 5.24 -7.32 -8.66
C ALA A 184 4.60 -8.54 -7.97
N MET A 185 4.79 -9.74 -8.50
CA MET A 185 4.34 -10.98 -7.85
C MET A 185 5.10 -11.24 -6.56
N THR A 186 6.42 -11.01 -6.53
CA THR A 186 7.22 -11.07 -5.31
C THR A 186 6.71 -10.08 -4.27
N ALA A 187 6.48 -8.82 -4.66
CA ALA A 187 5.89 -7.81 -3.78
C ALA A 187 4.53 -8.23 -3.23
N ALA A 188 3.64 -8.78 -4.07
CA ALA A 188 2.31 -9.23 -3.64
C ALA A 188 2.37 -10.42 -2.65
N ILE A 189 3.31 -11.35 -2.83
CA ILE A 189 3.50 -12.47 -1.88
C ILE A 189 3.97 -11.96 -0.53
N ILE A 190 4.95 -11.06 -0.52
CA ILE A 190 5.43 -10.42 0.71
C ILE A 190 4.30 -9.63 1.35
N ALA A 191 3.49 -8.91 0.58
CA ALA A 191 2.34 -8.14 1.08
C ALA A 191 1.31 -9.01 1.80
N VAL A 192 0.99 -10.20 1.28
CA VAL A 192 0.11 -11.14 1.98
C VAL A 192 0.72 -11.57 3.32
N PHE A 193 2.00 -11.93 3.35
CA PHE A 193 2.69 -12.26 4.60
C PHE A 193 2.67 -11.10 5.59
N THR A 194 3.00 -9.90 5.12
CA THR A 194 2.98 -8.66 5.92
C THR A 194 1.61 -8.45 6.53
N ILE A 195 0.52 -8.48 5.74
CA ILE A 195 -0.84 -8.25 6.22
C ILE A 195 -1.25 -9.32 7.25
N VAL A 196 -0.89 -10.58 7.03
CA VAL A 196 -1.15 -11.66 8.00
C VAL A 196 -0.42 -11.41 9.32
N SER A 197 0.87 -11.06 9.27
CA SER A 197 1.63 -10.68 10.47
C SER A 197 1.01 -9.48 11.19
N GLY A 198 0.59 -8.46 10.44
CA GLY A 198 -0.11 -7.29 10.95
C GLY A 198 -1.43 -7.68 11.63
N ALA A 199 -2.24 -8.56 11.02
CA ALA A 199 -3.49 -9.03 11.59
C ALA A 199 -3.29 -9.79 12.92
N ILE A 200 -2.24 -10.61 13.02
CA ILE A 200 -1.91 -11.36 14.23
C ILE A 200 -1.71 -10.43 15.43
N ILE A 201 -1.17 -9.22 15.24
CA ILE A 201 -0.96 -8.27 16.35
C ILE A 201 -2.03 -7.18 16.45
N LEU A 202 -2.50 -6.62 15.33
CA LEU A 202 -3.48 -5.53 15.33
C LEU A 202 -4.87 -5.97 15.76
N ILE A 203 -5.29 -7.21 15.48
CA ILE A 203 -6.60 -7.71 15.94
C ILE A 203 -6.63 -7.83 17.46
N PRO A 204 -5.66 -8.51 18.13
CA PRO A 204 -5.60 -8.50 19.59
C PRO A 204 -5.48 -7.10 20.18
N THR A 205 -4.69 -6.21 19.56
CA THR A 205 -4.53 -4.82 20.03
C THR A 205 -5.84 -4.04 19.94
N PHE A 206 -6.62 -4.25 18.86
CA PHE A 206 -7.97 -3.70 18.76
C PHE A 206 -8.90 -4.27 19.84
N LEU A 207 -8.87 -5.58 20.08
CA LEU A 207 -9.67 -6.22 21.14
C LEU A 207 -9.29 -5.75 22.54
N TRP A 208 -8.01 -5.45 22.76
CA TRP A 208 -7.51 -4.82 23.98
C TRP A 208 -8.10 -3.41 24.12
N SER A 209 -8.11 -2.61 23.04
CA SER A 209 -8.64 -1.24 23.09
C SER A 209 -10.13 -1.12 23.37
N VAL A 210 -10.90 -2.20 23.16
CA VAL A 210 -12.34 -2.26 23.49
C VAL A 210 -12.61 -3.01 24.80
N GLY A 211 -11.56 -3.37 25.55
CA GLY A 211 -11.67 -4.01 26.87
C GLY A 211 -11.97 -5.51 26.87
N ILE A 212 -11.86 -6.20 25.72
CA ILE A 212 -12.09 -7.65 25.62
C ILE A 212 -10.84 -8.44 26.02
N VAL A 213 -9.66 -7.97 25.62
CA VAL A 213 -8.36 -8.51 26.03
C VAL A 213 -7.84 -7.66 27.19
N GLY A 214 -7.33 -8.28 28.25
CA GLY A 214 -6.89 -7.55 29.45
C GLY A 214 -5.55 -6.82 29.28
N GLU A 215 -4.61 -7.43 28.57
CA GLU A 215 -3.28 -6.88 28.34
C GLU A 215 -2.67 -7.39 27.04
N ILE A 216 -1.71 -6.64 26.50
CA ILE A 216 -0.87 -7.05 25.38
C ILE A 216 0.58 -7.10 25.88
N ASP A 217 1.21 -8.28 25.81
CA ASP A 217 2.63 -8.41 26.11
C ASP A 217 3.46 -7.53 25.15
N ALA A 218 4.19 -6.57 25.71
CA ALA A 218 4.89 -5.56 24.93
C ALA A 218 6.02 -6.15 24.07
N LEU A 219 6.62 -7.27 24.49
CA LEU A 219 7.69 -7.92 23.75
C LEU A 219 7.13 -8.68 22.55
N ALA A 220 6.05 -9.44 22.75
CA ALA A 220 5.29 -10.12 21.70
C ALA A 220 4.77 -9.11 20.68
N TYR A 221 4.23 -7.96 21.13
CA TYR A 221 3.83 -6.89 20.24
C TYR A 221 4.96 -6.46 19.32
N ARG A 222 6.12 -6.11 19.89
CA ARG A 222 7.27 -5.62 19.11
C ARG A 222 7.78 -6.69 18.15
N LEU A 223 7.86 -7.95 18.58
CA LEU A 223 8.33 -9.05 17.74
C LEU A 223 7.45 -9.22 16.49
N ILE A 224 6.13 -9.31 16.68
CA ILE A 224 5.18 -9.53 15.60
C ILE A 224 5.01 -8.27 14.75
N TRP A 225 5.01 -7.09 15.39
CA TRP A 225 4.99 -5.79 14.72
C TRP A 225 6.18 -5.64 13.77
N TRP A 226 7.38 -6.07 14.15
CA TRP A 226 8.55 -5.95 13.28
C TRP A 226 8.64 -7.05 12.21
N ALA A 227 8.01 -8.21 12.41
CA ALA A 227 7.77 -9.13 11.31
C ALA A 227 6.89 -8.48 10.24
N PHE A 228 5.86 -7.72 10.63
CA PHE A 228 5.08 -6.85 9.74
C PHE A 228 5.92 -5.71 9.15
N GLY A 229 6.58 -4.91 9.98
CA GLY A 229 7.24 -3.67 9.58
C GLY A 229 8.50 -3.89 8.72
N HIS A 230 9.27 -4.95 8.96
CA HIS A 230 10.42 -5.26 8.11
C HIS A 230 9.96 -5.77 6.74
N SER A 231 9.01 -6.71 6.73
CA SER A 231 8.48 -7.25 5.48
C SER A 231 7.78 -6.18 4.64
N SER A 232 7.10 -5.21 5.24
CA SER A 232 6.49 -4.09 4.51
C SER A 232 7.52 -3.27 3.72
N GLN A 233 8.71 -3.05 4.26
CA GLN A 233 9.79 -2.39 3.53
C GLN A 233 10.33 -3.24 2.37
N GLN A 234 10.27 -4.57 2.48
CA GLN A 234 10.66 -5.45 1.38
C GLN A 234 9.66 -5.43 0.22
N ILE A 235 8.37 -5.18 0.50
CA ILE A 235 7.37 -4.91 -0.56
C ILE A 235 7.82 -3.68 -1.36
N ASN A 236 8.15 -2.58 -0.65
CA ASN A 236 8.60 -1.32 -1.24
C ASN A 236 9.83 -1.54 -2.14
N VAL A 237 10.83 -2.27 -1.65
CA VAL A 237 12.07 -2.54 -2.41
C VAL A 237 11.77 -3.37 -3.66
N ALA A 238 10.98 -4.44 -3.55
CA ALA A 238 10.62 -5.28 -4.69
C ALA A 238 9.85 -4.49 -5.76
N ALA A 239 8.86 -3.68 -5.35
CA ALA A 239 8.12 -2.81 -6.25
C ALA A 239 9.02 -1.75 -6.90
N HIS A 240 9.90 -1.11 -6.12
CA HIS A 240 10.78 -0.05 -6.62
C HIS A 240 11.77 -0.56 -7.66
N VAL A 241 12.45 -1.68 -7.39
CA VAL A 241 13.37 -2.32 -8.35
C VAL A 241 12.62 -2.69 -9.63
N SER A 242 11.40 -3.25 -9.51
CA SER A 242 10.55 -3.56 -10.66
C SER A 242 10.22 -2.32 -11.50
N VAL A 243 9.90 -1.21 -10.85
CA VAL A 243 9.60 0.07 -11.51
C VAL A 243 10.83 0.63 -12.21
N TRP A 244 12.03 0.54 -11.64
CA TRP A 244 13.27 0.96 -12.30
C TRP A 244 13.54 0.18 -13.58
N TYR A 245 13.39 -1.15 -13.54
CA TYR A 245 13.49 -1.97 -14.74
C TYR A 245 12.40 -1.60 -15.77
N ALA A 246 11.17 -1.34 -15.33
CA ALA A 246 10.09 -0.93 -16.20
C ALA A 246 10.38 0.41 -16.90
N ILE A 247 10.86 1.41 -16.16
CA ILE A 247 11.21 2.73 -16.71
C ILE A 247 12.32 2.58 -17.74
N ALA A 248 13.38 1.83 -17.43
CA ALA A 248 14.49 1.62 -18.34
C ALA A 248 14.05 0.93 -19.65
N ALA A 249 13.19 -0.08 -19.54
CA ALA A 249 12.66 -0.80 -20.69
C ALA A 249 11.71 0.06 -21.54
N ILE A 250 10.79 0.81 -20.91
CA ILE A 250 9.77 1.59 -21.61
C ILE A 250 10.37 2.84 -22.28
N LEU A 251 11.26 3.56 -21.59
CA LEU A 251 11.80 4.82 -22.11
C LEU A 251 12.98 4.63 -23.07
N PHE A 252 13.84 3.65 -22.81
CA PHE A 252 15.10 3.49 -23.54
C PHE A 252 15.17 2.19 -24.34
N GLY A 253 14.15 1.32 -24.27
CA GLY A 253 14.21 -0.01 -24.88
C GLY A 253 15.29 -0.91 -24.26
N ALA A 254 15.75 -0.58 -23.04
CA ALA A 254 16.82 -1.30 -22.37
C ALA A 254 16.37 -2.72 -21.99
N ARG A 255 17.30 -3.66 -22.04
CA ARG A 255 17.09 -5.05 -21.58
C ARG A 255 18.08 -5.36 -20.47
N PRO A 256 17.68 -6.11 -19.43
CA PRO A 256 18.61 -6.52 -18.39
C PRO A 256 19.72 -7.39 -18.99
N LEU A 257 20.92 -7.33 -18.41
CA LEU A 257 22.05 -8.18 -18.80
C LEU A 257 21.73 -9.67 -18.59
N SER A 258 20.91 -9.98 -17.57
CA SER A 258 20.38 -11.32 -17.34
C SER A 258 19.05 -11.25 -16.58
N GLU A 259 17.95 -11.65 -17.23
CA GLU A 259 16.63 -11.76 -16.57
C GLU A 259 16.61 -12.81 -15.46
N LYS A 260 17.49 -13.82 -15.51
CA LYS A 260 17.57 -14.87 -14.49
C LYS A 260 18.20 -14.39 -13.18
N VAL A 261 19.08 -13.38 -13.26
CA VAL A 261 19.83 -12.84 -12.12
C VAL A 261 19.18 -11.56 -11.58
N SER A 262 18.39 -10.87 -12.41
CA SER A 262 17.70 -9.61 -12.07
C SER A 262 16.45 -9.85 -11.23
#